data_AF-B6XKT0-F1
#
_entry.id   AF-B6XKT0-F1
#
_cell.length_a   1.000
_cell.length_b   1.000
_cell.length_c   1.000
_cell.angle_alpha   90.00
_cell.angle_beta   90.00
_cell.angle_gamma   90.00
#
_symmetry.space_group_name_H-M   'P 1'
#
loop_
_entity.id
_entity.type
_entity.pdbx_description
1 polymer ?
#
loop_
_entity_poly.entity_id
_entity_poly.type
_entity_poly.pdbx_seq_one_letter_code
_entity_poly.pdbx_strand_id
1 'polypeptide(L)' 'MIYQTGTIATTAGQTKIKGTGTRWKDNLAGISEGCPISYLINNVVYMNTVLSVNSDTEINLTYP' A
#
# COMPACT_ATOMS: atom_id res chain seq x y z
N MET A 1 3.29 13.27 0.56
CA MET A 1 2.05 13.39 -0.23
C MET A 1 1.08 12.33 0.28
N ILE A 2 -0.17 12.69 0.59
CA ILE A 2 -1.20 11.74 1.05
C ILE A 2 -1.92 11.21 -0.19
N TYR A 3 -1.85 9.90 -0.42
CA TYR A 3 -2.59 9.25 -1.51
C TYR A 3 -3.98 8.87 -1.01
N GLN A 4 -5.02 9.58 -1.45
CA GLN A 4 -6.42 9.37 -1.03
C GLN A 4 -7.29 8.67 -2.07
N THR A 5 -6.72 8.24 -3.20
CA THR A 5 -7.46 7.60 -4.28
C THR A 5 -7.34 6.09 -4.22
N GLY A 6 -8.50 5.43 -4.13
CA GLY A 6 -8.65 3.98 -4.21
C GLY A 6 -9.02 3.34 -2.88
N THR A 7 -9.42 2.08 -2.96
CA THR A 7 -9.66 1.21 -1.81
C THR A 7 -8.61 0.12 -1.77
N ILE A 8 -8.29 -0.35 -0.57
CA ILE A 8 -7.36 -1.46 -0.38
C ILE A 8 -8.08 -2.63 0.28
N ALA A 9 -7.62 -3.84 -0.05
CA ALA A 9 -8.02 -5.07 0.60
C ALA A 9 -6.76 -5.87 0.99
N THR A 10 -6.82 -6.48 2.15
CA THR A 10 -5.82 -7.43 2.65
C THR A 10 -6.51 -8.56 3.39
N THR A 11 -5.79 -9.66 3.60
CA THR A 11 -6.22 -10.78 4.44
C THR A 11 -5.38 -10.75 5.70
N ALA A 12 -6.00 -10.99 6.86
CA ALA A 12 -5.28 -11.02 8.13
C ALA A 12 -4.08 -11.98 8.09
N GLY A 13 -2.92 -11.53 8.59
CA GLY A 13 -1.68 -12.30 8.56
C GLY A 13 -0.96 -12.31 7.21
N GLN A 14 -1.40 -11.52 6.22
CA GLN A 14 -0.75 -11.41 4.92
C GLN A 14 -0.10 -10.04 4.73
N THR A 15 1.09 -10.04 4.13
CA THR A 15 1.83 -8.82 3.78
C THR A 15 1.39 -8.21 2.46
N LYS A 16 0.60 -8.93 1.66
CA LYS A 16 0.15 -8.49 0.34
C LYS A 16 -1.10 -7.61 0.46
N ILE A 17 -1.03 -6.42 -0.14
CA ILE A 17 -2.18 -5.52 -0.27
C ILE A 17 -2.57 -5.39 -1.75
N LYS A 18 -3.87 -5.53 -2.01
CA LYS A 18 -4.46 -5.26 -3.32
C LYS A 18 -5.25 -3.97 -3.29
N GLY A 19 -5.00 -3.11 -4.27
CA GLY A 19 -5.71 -1.85 -4.47
C GLY A 19 -6.74 -1.93 -5.59
N THR A 20 -7.80 -1.12 -5.50
CA THR A 20 -8.70 -0.80 -6.63
C THR A 20 -8.69 0.71 -6.82
N GLY A 21 -8.38 1.18 -8.03
CA GLY A 21 -8.25 2.62 -8.32
C GLY A 21 -6.99 3.28 -7.72
N THR A 22 -6.07 2.49 -7.17
CA THR A 22 -4.74 2.93 -6.74
C THR A 22 -3.81 3.09 -7.94
N ARG A 23 -2.72 3.86 -7.77
CA ARG A 23 -1.71 4.15 -8.82
C ARG A 23 -0.30 4.13 -8.22
N TRP A 24 0.09 3.00 -7.63
CA TRP A 24 1.33 2.90 -6.87
C TRP A 24 2.61 2.96 -7.71
N LYS A 25 2.59 2.54 -8.99
CA LYS A 25 3.73 2.63 -9.91
C LYS A 25 3.71 3.88 -10.79
N ASP A 26 2.53 4.28 -11.22
CA ASP A 26 2.31 5.31 -12.24
C ASP A 26 2.41 6.75 -11.69
N ASN A 27 3.54 7.09 -11.03
CA ASN A 27 3.70 8.43 -10.48
C ASN A 27 5.14 8.98 -10.44
N LEU A 28 5.27 10.29 -10.66
CA LEU A 28 6.53 11.06 -10.72
C LEU A 28 7.33 11.03 -9.39
N ALA A 29 6.64 10.73 -8.28
CA ALA A 29 7.18 10.49 -6.94
C ALA A 29 6.52 9.24 -6.32
N GLY A 30 6.40 8.18 -7.11
CA GLY A 30 5.75 6.91 -6.75
C GLY A 30 6.27 6.34 -5.43
N ILE A 31 5.45 5.45 -4.84
CA ILE A 31 5.88 4.70 -3.66
C ILE A 31 6.96 3.72 -4.13
N SER A 32 8.04 3.57 -3.37
CA SER A 32 9.12 2.64 -3.68
C SER A 32 9.38 1.69 -2.52
N GLU A 33 10.17 0.65 -2.78
CA GLU A 33 10.71 -0.20 -1.73
C GLU A 33 11.42 0.66 -0.67
N GLY A 34 11.24 0.31 0.60
CA GLY A 34 11.77 1.03 1.75
C GLY A 34 10.96 2.26 2.17
N CYS A 35 9.95 2.69 1.41
CA CYS A 35 9.10 3.80 1.83
C CYS A 35 8.22 3.43 3.03
N PRO A 36 8.19 4.23 4.11
CA PRO A 36 7.19 4.10 5.16
C PRO A 36 5.83 4.55 4.63
N ILE A 37 4.79 3.80 5.00
CA ILE A 37 3.40 4.10 4.65
C ILE A 37 2.49 3.97 5.87
N SER A 38 1.40 4.73 5.84
CA SER A 38 0.24 4.53 6.71
C SER A 38 -0.96 4.14 5.88
N TYR A 39 -1.75 3.16 6.33
CA TYR A 39 -2.99 2.79 5.67
C TYR A 39 -4.12 2.57 6.68
N LEU A 40 -5.36 2.75 6.22
CA LEU A 40 -6.56 2.70 7.06
C LEU A 40 -7.38 1.45 6.73
N ILE A 41 -7.71 0.65 7.73
CA ILE A 41 -8.65 -0.48 7.62
C ILE A 41 -9.64 -0.39 8.78
N ASN A 42 -10.94 -0.42 8.49
CA ASN A 42 -12.00 -0.36 9.52
C ASN A 42 -11.79 0.76 10.55
N ASN A 43 -11.37 1.95 10.08
CA ASN A 43 -11.10 3.13 10.90
C ASN A 43 -9.90 3.02 11.86
N VAL A 44 -9.03 2.02 11.67
CA VAL A 44 -7.75 1.86 12.38
C VAL A 44 -6.60 2.16 11.44
N VAL A 45 -5.65 2.98 11.89
CA VAL A 45 -4.45 3.33 11.13
C VAL A 45 -3.34 2.34 11.45
N TYR A 46 -2.75 1.76 10.40
CA TYR A 46 -1.60 0.87 10.46
C TYR A 46 -0.39 1.54 9.82
N MET A 47 0.79 1.32 10.40
CA MET A 47 2.07 1.78 9.87
C MET A 47 2.87 0.58 9.38
N ASN A 48 3.51 0.72 8.22
CA ASN A 48 4.37 -0.33 7.67
C ASN A 48 5.39 0.25 6.70
N THR A 49 6.23 -0.62 6.15
CA THR A 49 7.20 -0.28 5.11
C THR A 49 6.89 -1.10 3.87
N VAL A 50 7.00 -0.47 2.71
CA VAL A 50 6.84 -1.15 1.42
C VAL A 50 8.04 -2.05 1.17
N LEU A 51 7.77 -3.35 1.01
CA LEU A 51 8.75 -4.34 0.60
C LEU A 51 8.90 -4.37 -0.93
N SER A 52 7.80 -4.32 -1.67
CA SER A 52 7.85 -4.26 -3.13
C SER A 52 6.60 -3.61 -3.72
N VAL A 53 6.77 -2.95 -4.87
CA VAL A 53 5.65 -2.41 -5.67
C VAL A 53 5.52 -3.23 -6.95
N ASN A 54 4.52 -4.10 -6.99
CA ASN A 54 4.37 -5.08 -8.06
C ASN A 54 3.60 -4.47 -9.24
N SER A 55 2.58 -3.65 -8.98
CA SER A 55 1.80 -2.91 -9.98
C SER A 55 1.16 -1.67 -9.35
N ASP A 56 0.38 -0.92 -10.13
CA ASP A 56 -0.46 0.16 -9.60
C ASP A 56 -1.45 -0.27 -8.53
N THR A 57 -1.73 -1.57 -8.46
CA THR A 57 -2.78 -2.18 -7.63
C THR A 57 -2.27 -3.32 -6.76
N GLU A 58 -0.97 -3.59 -6.72
CA GLU A 58 -0.40 -4.59 -5.82
C GLU A 58 0.93 -4.12 -5.21
N ILE A 59 1.00 -4.13 -3.88
CA ILE A 59 2.22 -3.95 -3.09
C ILE A 59 2.36 -5.10 -2.09
N ASN A 60 3.60 -5.38 -1.71
CA ASN A 60 3.91 -6.19 -0.54
C ASN A 60 4.50 -5.31 0.55
N LEU A 61 4.20 -5.64 1.80
CA LEU A 61 4.70 -4.97 2.99
C LEU A 61 5.73 -5.84 3.72
N THR A 62 6.49 -5.24 4.64
CA THR A 62 7.48 -5.96 5.42
C THR A 62 6.86 -6.77 6.56
N TYR A 63 5.70 -6.35 7.07
CA TYR A 63 4.97 -7.03 8.14
C TYR A 63 3.48 -7.21 7.80
N PRO A 64 2.85 -8.32 8.22
CA PRO A 64 1.42 -8.57 8.00
C PRO A 64 0.51 -7.68 8.86
#